data_AF-A0A1H1TSM4-F1
#
_entry.id   AF-A0A1H1TSM4-F1
#
_cell.length_a   1.000
_cell.length_b   1.000
_cell.length_c   1.000
_cell.angle_alpha   90.00
_cell.angle_beta   90.00
_cell.angle_gamma   90.00
#
_symmetry.space_group_name_H-M   'P 1'
#
loop_
_entity.id
_entity.type
_entity.pdbx_description
1 polymer ?
#
loop_
_entity_poly.entity_id
_entity_poly.type
_entity_poly.pdbx_seq_one_letter_code
_entity_poly.pdbx_strand_id
1 'polypeptide(L)'
;MKNIFSGLKKPGGPSRRGPDQQFGTGLWRHNRDRFIRAVDRYYTTSVAIHELPAGVQSSADDQASADANQDSSTTNANTIVDGTQRLNDLVPVVDEITAWLHTHHPVSGQVVPGHTRKAVGDTPELLTKASSKVAEAVLAASMARTELIAGRPIGPSALATQRFITDAAELLRRAQDNLS
;
A
#
# COMPACT_ATOMS: atom_id res chain seq x y z
N MET A 1 31.39 2.81 54.26
CA MET A 1 30.55 1.71 53.73
C MET A 1 30.25 2.04 52.27
N LYS A 2 30.63 1.15 51.34
CA LYS A 2 30.49 1.33 49.89
C LYS A 2 29.10 0.81 49.47
N ASN A 3 28.25 1.67 48.92
CA ASN A 3 26.95 1.23 48.38
C ASN A 3 27.13 0.76 46.94
N ILE A 4 26.91 -0.54 46.77
CA ILE A 4 26.96 -1.31 45.55
C ILE A 4 25.50 -1.38 45.06
N PHE A 5 25.09 -0.50 44.15
CA PHE A 5 23.84 -0.70 43.42
C PHE A 5 24.15 -1.12 41.99
N SER A 6 24.10 -2.45 41.89
CA SER A 6 24.12 -3.28 40.70
C SER A 6 23.30 -2.69 39.56
N GLY A 7 23.94 -2.63 38.38
CA GLY A 7 23.32 -2.23 37.13
C GLY A 7 22.12 -3.13 36.79
N LEU A 8 20.96 -2.49 36.66
CA LEU A 8 19.77 -3.10 36.08
C LEU A 8 20.05 -3.30 34.58
N LYS A 9 20.38 -4.54 34.20
CA LYS A 9 20.46 -4.98 32.81
C LYS A 9 19.06 -4.90 32.19
N LYS A 10 18.82 -3.86 31.41
CA LYS A 10 17.58 -3.68 30.64
C LYS A 10 17.47 -4.84 29.63
N PRO A 11 16.36 -5.59 29.56
CA PRO A 11 16.18 -6.59 28.51
C PRO A 11 16.19 -5.87 27.16
N GLY A 12 17.01 -6.36 26.24
CA GLY A 12 17.14 -5.83 24.90
C GLY A 12 15.79 -5.91 24.18
N GLY A 13 15.08 -4.78 24.12
CA GLY A 13 14.05 -4.57 23.12
C GLY A 13 14.66 -4.70 21.72
N PRO A 14 13.88 -5.06 20.70
CA PRO A 14 14.37 -5.20 19.34
C PRO A 14 15.16 -3.94 19.00
N SER A 15 16.43 -4.12 18.63
CA SER A 15 17.28 -3.04 18.15
C SER A 15 16.50 -2.29 17.08
N ARG A 16 15.96 -1.10 17.42
CA ARG A 16 15.38 -0.16 16.46
C ARG A 16 16.54 0.35 15.62
N ARG A 17 17.02 -0.49 14.72
CA ARG A 17 17.83 -0.07 13.58
C ARG A 17 17.00 1.00 12.87
N GLY A 18 17.58 2.17 12.65
CA GLY A 18 16.90 3.23 11.90
C GLY A 18 16.48 2.73 10.51
N PRO A 19 15.50 3.35 9.84
CA PRO A 19 15.08 2.93 8.50
C PRO A 19 16.26 2.79 7.52
N ASP A 20 17.25 3.66 7.64
CA ASP A 20 18.51 3.65 6.89
C ASP A 20 19.31 2.35 7.09
N GLN A 21 19.31 1.82 8.30
CA GLN A 21 20.04 0.61 8.66
C GLN A 21 19.24 -0.67 8.32
N GLN A 22 17.91 -0.56 8.18
CA GLN A 22 17.04 -1.67 7.83
C GLN A 22 16.86 -1.81 6.31
N PHE A 23 16.77 -0.70 5.60
CA PHE A 23 16.40 -0.67 4.18
C PHE A 23 17.46 -0.01 3.28
N GLY A 24 18.52 0.55 3.88
CA GLY A 24 19.55 1.30 3.17
C GLY A 24 19.10 2.71 2.79
N THR A 25 19.83 3.32 1.87
CA THR A 25 19.57 4.66 1.34
C THR A 25 19.38 4.69 -0.18
N GLY A 26 19.52 3.55 -0.85
CA GLY A 26 19.43 3.43 -2.30
C GLY A 26 18.08 2.93 -2.80
N LEU A 27 18.09 2.30 -3.98
CA LEU A 27 16.90 1.92 -4.74
C LEU A 27 15.84 1.14 -3.92
N TRP A 28 16.27 0.22 -3.05
CA TRP A 28 15.36 -0.62 -2.25
C TRP A 28 14.45 0.22 -1.37
N ARG A 29 15.05 1.11 -0.58
CA ARG A 29 14.30 2.06 0.23
C ARG A 29 13.45 3.00 -0.62
N HIS A 30 13.96 3.47 -1.76
CA HIS A 30 13.19 4.35 -2.63
C HIS A 30 11.89 3.68 -3.10
N ASN A 31 11.96 2.41 -3.54
CA ASN A 31 10.78 1.65 -3.94
C ASN A 31 9.81 1.42 -2.77
N ARG A 32 10.33 1.05 -1.59
CA ARG A 32 9.54 0.91 -0.37
C ARG A 32 8.79 2.20 -0.01
N ASP A 33 9.51 3.31 0.08
CA ASP A 33 8.95 4.60 0.46
C ASP A 33 7.92 5.08 -0.56
N ARG A 34 8.13 4.79 -1.85
CA ARG A 34 7.14 5.07 -2.90
C ARG A 34 5.86 4.25 -2.72
N PHE A 35 5.98 2.97 -2.39
CA PHE A 35 4.83 2.12 -2.10
C PHE A 35 4.02 2.64 -0.90
N ILE A 36 4.69 2.90 0.22
CA ILE A 36 4.05 3.39 1.45
C ILE A 36 3.35 4.72 1.21
N ARG A 37 3.99 5.67 0.53
CA ARG A 37 3.35 6.94 0.17
C ARG A 37 2.11 6.75 -0.71
N ALA A 38 2.07 5.73 -1.55
CA ALA A 38 0.90 5.42 -2.36
C ALA A 38 -0.24 4.84 -1.48
N VAL A 39 0.10 3.98 -0.50
CA VAL A 39 -0.86 3.46 0.49
C VAL A 39 -1.43 4.60 1.35
N ASP A 40 -0.59 5.50 1.85
CA ASP A 40 -1.03 6.66 2.66
C ASP A 40 -2.00 7.57 1.88
N ARG A 41 -1.72 7.77 0.58
CA ARG A 41 -2.62 8.52 -0.32
C ARG A 41 -3.93 7.79 -0.53
N TYR A 42 -3.89 6.48 -0.70
CA TYR A 42 -5.10 5.66 -0.83
C TYR A 42 -5.98 5.79 0.42
N TYR A 43 -5.38 5.67 1.61
CA TYR A 43 -6.07 5.86 2.87
C TYR A 43 -6.72 7.24 2.96
N THR A 44 -5.97 8.30 2.63
CA THR A 44 -6.48 9.68 2.63
C THR A 44 -7.69 9.82 1.69
N THR A 45 -7.62 9.25 0.50
CA THR A 45 -8.73 9.25 -0.47
C THR A 45 -9.93 8.47 0.04
N SER A 46 -9.71 7.30 0.64
CA SER A 46 -10.76 6.46 1.24
C SER A 46 -11.49 7.19 2.36
N VAL A 47 -10.75 7.83 3.28
CA VAL A 47 -11.33 8.66 4.35
C VAL A 47 -12.18 9.79 3.75
N ALA A 48 -11.66 10.48 2.72
CA ALA A 48 -12.38 11.56 2.07
C ALA A 48 -13.65 11.11 1.30
N ILE A 49 -13.79 9.82 0.99
CA ILE A 49 -15.02 9.23 0.43
C ILE A 49 -16.00 8.91 1.56
N HIS A 50 -15.51 8.30 2.64
CA HIS A 50 -16.29 7.95 3.82
C HIS A 50 -16.90 9.19 4.51
N GLU A 51 -16.18 10.31 4.54
CA GLU A 51 -16.63 11.58 5.13
C GLU A 51 -17.61 12.37 4.25
N LEU A 52 -17.95 11.91 3.04
CA LEU A 52 -18.94 12.60 2.22
C LEU A 52 -20.32 12.60 2.89
N PRO A 53 -21.09 13.71 2.82
CA PRO A 53 -22.42 13.76 3.40
C PRO A 53 -23.33 12.67 2.85
N ALA A 54 -24.19 12.09 3.70
CA ALA A 54 -25.17 11.08 3.30
C ALA A 54 -26.02 11.51 2.09
N GLY A 55 -26.37 12.80 2.00
CA GLY A 55 -27.10 13.34 0.84
C GLY A 55 -26.34 13.23 -0.50
N VAL A 56 -25.01 13.28 -0.50
CA VAL A 56 -24.17 13.11 -1.71
C VAL A 56 -24.08 11.63 -2.09
N GLN A 57 -24.05 10.75 -1.10
CA GLN A 57 -24.05 9.30 -1.32
C GLN A 57 -25.43 8.82 -1.84
N SER A 58 -26.51 9.50 -1.46
CA SER A 58 -27.89 9.20 -1.86
C SER A 58 -28.33 9.89 -3.17
N SER A 59 -27.76 11.04 -3.55
CA SER A 59 -28.14 11.73 -4.81
C SER A 59 -27.71 11.00 -6.10
N ALA A 60 -26.88 9.96 -6.01
CA ALA A 60 -26.63 9.04 -7.12
C ALA A 60 -27.81 8.07 -7.38
N ASP A 61 -28.81 8.01 -6.49
CA ASP A 61 -29.95 7.07 -6.56
C ASP A 61 -31.22 7.64 -7.25
N ASP A 62 -31.27 8.95 -7.57
CA ASP A 62 -32.55 9.63 -7.86
C ASP A 62 -33.11 9.45 -9.29
N GLN A 63 -32.67 8.44 -10.06
CA GLN A 63 -33.18 8.17 -11.43
C GLN A 63 -33.49 6.70 -11.76
N ALA A 64 -33.39 5.73 -10.85
CA ALA A 64 -33.80 4.35 -11.17
C ALA A 64 -34.18 3.51 -9.95
N SER A 65 -35.50 3.28 -9.81
CA SER A 65 -36.13 2.14 -9.11
C SER A 65 -35.64 1.82 -7.69
N ALA A 66 -36.40 2.31 -6.71
CA ALA A 66 -36.24 2.03 -5.28
C ALA A 66 -36.49 0.54 -4.96
N ASP A 67 -35.41 -0.23 -4.82
CA ASP A 67 -35.21 -1.26 -3.77
C ASP A 67 -33.85 -1.99 -3.88
N ALA A 68 -33.14 -1.87 -5.02
CA ALA A 68 -31.90 -2.65 -5.28
C ALA A 68 -30.60 -1.84 -5.45
N ASN A 69 -30.68 -0.52 -5.70
CA ASN A 69 -29.49 0.29 -6.05
C ASN A 69 -28.81 0.99 -4.87
N GLN A 70 -29.55 1.32 -3.82
CA GLN A 70 -29.02 2.01 -2.64
C GLN A 70 -27.98 1.15 -1.91
N ASP A 71 -28.21 -0.17 -1.87
CA ASP A 71 -27.27 -1.14 -1.30
C ASP A 71 -25.97 -1.26 -2.12
N SER A 72 -26.05 -1.02 -3.43
CA SER A 72 -24.90 -1.14 -4.35
C SER A 72 -23.92 0.03 -4.22
N SER A 73 -24.39 1.27 -4.11
CA SER A 73 -23.51 2.45 -3.94
C SER A 73 -22.75 2.39 -2.61
N THR A 74 -23.45 2.10 -1.51
CA THR A 74 -22.84 1.91 -0.19
C THR A 74 -21.86 0.71 -0.18
N THR A 75 -22.21 -0.41 -0.82
CA THR A 75 -21.31 -1.56 -0.97
C THR A 75 -20.05 -1.22 -1.77
N ASN A 76 -20.17 -0.41 -2.83
CA ASN A 76 -19.04 0.03 -3.64
C ASN A 76 -18.14 1.05 -2.90
N ALA A 77 -18.71 1.91 -2.07
CA ALA A 77 -17.93 2.79 -1.21
C ALA A 77 -17.20 2.00 -0.11
N ASN A 78 -17.90 1.06 0.54
CA ASN A 78 -17.32 0.15 1.53
C ASN A 78 -16.17 -0.69 0.94
N THR A 79 -16.32 -1.14 -0.31
CA THR A 79 -15.26 -1.81 -1.07
C THR A 79 -13.96 -0.99 -1.11
N ILE A 80 -14.05 0.32 -1.35
CA ILE A 80 -12.88 1.20 -1.40
C ILE A 80 -12.30 1.37 0.00
N VAL A 81 -13.15 1.47 1.02
CA VAL A 81 -12.72 1.54 2.43
C VAL A 81 -11.99 0.26 2.85
N ASP A 82 -12.53 -0.91 2.55
CA ASP A 82 -11.93 -2.23 2.82
C ASP A 82 -10.60 -2.42 2.07
N GLY A 83 -10.45 -1.77 0.92
CA GLY A 83 -9.19 -1.70 0.17
C GLY A 83 -8.03 -1.14 1.00
N THR A 84 -8.30 -0.28 1.98
CA THR A 84 -7.30 0.26 2.91
C THR A 84 -6.66 -0.86 3.73
N GLN A 85 -7.48 -1.74 4.31
CA GLN A 85 -6.96 -2.85 5.12
C GLN A 85 -6.09 -3.76 4.26
N ARG A 86 -6.56 -4.12 3.07
CA ARG A 86 -5.81 -4.96 2.13
C ARG A 86 -4.46 -4.36 1.74
N LEU A 87 -4.38 -3.04 1.52
CA LEU A 87 -3.12 -2.36 1.21
C LEU A 87 -2.19 -2.27 2.42
N ASN A 88 -2.73 -2.06 3.63
CA ASN A 88 -1.95 -2.06 4.86
C ASN A 88 -1.33 -3.44 5.13
N ASP A 89 -2.04 -4.53 4.82
CA ASP A 89 -1.52 -5.90 4.94
C ASP A 89 -0.34 -6.17 3.99
N LEU A 90 -0.17 -5.38 2.91
CA LEU A 90 0.97 -5.48 2.00
C LEU A 90 2.21 -4.70 2.47
N VAL A 91 2.08 -3.78 3.43
CA VAL A 91 3.22 -2.99 3.92
C VAL A 91 4.28 -3.87 4.58
N PRO A 92 3.93 -4.81 5.49
CA PRO A 92 4.90 -5.76 6.04
C PRO A 92 5.61 -6.58 4.97
N VAL A 93 4.90 -7.00 3.90
CA VAL A 93 5.47 -7.76 2.80
C VAL A 93 6.55 -6.96 2.07
N VAL A 94 6.29 -5.69 1.75
CA VAL A 94 7.29 -4.80 1.14
C VAL A 94 8.47 -4.57 2.07
N ASP A 95 8.23 -4.43 3.37
CA ASP A 95 9.28 -4.27 4.37
C ASP A 95 10.21 -5.48 4.42
N GLU A 96 9.64 -6.69 4.42
CA GLU A 96 10.40 -7.95 4.42
C GLU A 96 11.25 -8.10 3.16
N ILE A 97 10.66 -7.90 1.98
CA ILE A 97 11.37 -7.96 0.70
C ILE A 97 12.53 -6.95 0.70
N THR A 98 12.25 -5.71 1.11
CA THR A 98 13.23 -4.62 1.11
C THR A 98 14.38 -4.88 2.09
N ALA A 99 14.05 -5.37 3.29
CA ALA A 99 15.04 -5.73 4.30
C ALA A 99 15.92 -6.89 3.84
N TRP A 100 15.33 -7.90 3.20
CA TRP A 100 16.08 -9.03 2.64
C TRP A 100 17.04 -8.55 1.54
N LEU A 101 16.55 -7.74 0.59
CA LEU A 101 17.36 -7.18 -0.48
C LEU A 101 18.50 -6.32 0.05
N HIS A 102 18.25 -5.47 1.04
CA HIS A 102 19.30 -4.64 1.63
C HIS A 102 20.35 -5.49 2.37
N THR A 103 19.93 -6.54 3.06
CA THR A 103 20.82 -7.42 3.84
C THR A 103 21.74 -8.24 2.94
N HIS A 104 21.22 -8.80 1.85
CA HIS A 104 21.97 -9.73 0.97
C HIS A 104 22.61 -9.04 -0.24
N HIS A 105 21.98 -7.97 -0.72
CA HIS A 105 22.38 -7.26 -1.93
C HIS A 105 22.27 -5.74 -1.74
N PRO A 106 23.08 -5.15 -0.85
CA PRO A 106 23.02 -3.72 -0.57
C PRO A 106 23.32 -2.90 -1.85
N VAL A 107 22.40 -1.99 -2.19
CA VAL A 107 22.55 -1.06 -3.29
C VAL A 107 22.41 0.35 -2.74
N SER A 108 23.47 1.16 -2.88
CA SER A 108 23.49 2.57 -2.46
C SER A 108 23.05 3.52 -3.59
N GLY A 109 23.14 3.07 -4.84
CA GLY A 109 22.73 3.83 -6.02
C GLY A 109 21.26 3.63 -6.41
N GLN A 110 20.89 4.24 -7.54
CA GLN A 110 19.55 4.09 -8.15
C GLN A 110 19.52 3.02 -9.24
N VAL A 111 20.66 2.40 -9.55
CA VAL A 111 20.80 1.38 -10.59
C VAL A 111 21.27 0.08 -9.94
N VAL A 112 20.59 -1.02 -10.27
CA VAL A 112 20.95 -2.36 -9.81
C VAL A 112 22.17 -2.85 -10.58
N PRO A 113 23.30 -3.17 -9.93
CA PRO A 113 24.46 -3.74 -10.61
C PRO A 113 24.12 -5.07 -11.29
N GLY A 114 24.80 -5.37 -12.40
CA GLY A 114 24.50 -6.58 -13.19
C GLY A 114 24.63 -7.89 -12.40
N HIS A 115 25.58 -7.99 -11.46
CA HIS A 115 25.71 -9.16 -10.60
C HIS A 115 24.54 -9.30 -9.63
N THR A 116 24.08 -8.20 -9.04
CA THR A 116 22.88 -8.18 -8.19
C THR A 116 21.65 -8.57 -8.97
N ARG A 117 21.48 -8.05 -10.19
CA ARG A 117 20.34 -8.39 -11.07
C ARG A 117 20.25 -9.88 -11.39
N LYS A 118 21.39 -10.58 -11.52
CA LYS A 118 21.41 -12.04 -11.69
C LYS A 118 20.91 -12.78 -10.44
N ALA A 119 21.12 -12.24 -9.25
CA ALA A 119 20.72 -12.86 -7.99
C ALA A 119 19.25 -12.57 -7.63
N VAL A 120 18.76 -11.36 -7.90
CA VAL A 120 17.40 -10.92 -7.47
C VAL A 120 16.36 -10.93 -8.60
N GLY A 121 16.75 -11.30 -9.82
CA GLY A 121 15.86 -11.34 -10.98
C GLY A 121 15.21 -9.99 -11.30
N ASP A 122 13.91 -10.02 -11.58
CA ASP A 122 13.07 -8.85 -11.89
C ASP A 122 12.39 -8.23 -10.66
N THR A 123 12.79 -8.63 -9.44
CA THR A 123 12.29 -8.07 -8.17
C THR A 123 12.26 -6.53 -8.12
N PRO A 124 13.30 -5.80 -8.58
CA PRO A 124 13.26 -4.33 -8.60
C PRO A 124 12.11 -3.79 -9.45
N GLU A 125 11.94 -4.34 -10.64
CA GLU A 125 10.88 -3.98 -11.58
C GLU A 125 9.49 -4.36 -11.04
N LEU A 126 9.37 -5.49 -10.35
CA LEU A 126 8.12 -5.91 -9.70
C LEU A 126 7.73 -4.96 -8.57
N LEU A 127 8.67 -4.54 -7.71
CA LEU A 127 8.41 -3.56 -6.64
C LEU A 127 7.97 -2.20 -7.18
N THR A 128 8.63 -1.73 -8.25
CA THR A 128 8.22 -0.48 -8.92
C THR A 128 6.83 -0.62 -9.54
N LYS A 129 6.53 -1.75 -10.21
CA LYS A 129 5.20 -2.01 -10.77
C LYS A 129 4.12 -2.12 -9.69
N ALA A 130 4.41 -2.77 -8.56
CA ALA A 130 3.48 -2.88 -7.43
C ALA A 130 3.12 -1.48 -6.90
N SER A 131 4.12 -0.61 -6.73
CA SER A 131 3.91 0.79 -6.34
C SER A 131 3.05 1.56 -7.35
N SER A 132 3.25 1.34 -8.65
CA SER A 132 2.43 1.94 -9.70
C SER A 132 0.99 1.42 -9.67
N LYS A 133 0.77 0.14 -9.36
CA LYS A 133 -0.57 -0.43 -9.19
C LYS A 133 -1.33 0.16 -8.01
N VAL A 134 -0.65 0.39 -6.87
CA VAL A 134 -1.27 1.12 -5.76
C VAL A 134 -1.64 2.55 -6.19
N ALA A 135 -0.77 3.23 -6.94
CA ALA A 135 -1.09 4.55 -7.48
C ALA A 135 -2.28 4.54 -8.46
N GLU A 136 -2.42 3.51 -9.31
CA GLU A 136 -3.61 3.30 -10.16
C GLU A 136 -4.87 3.09 -9.30
N ALA A 137 -4.79 2.35 -8.19
CA ALA A 137 -5.88 2.20 -7.23
C ALA A 137 -6.28 3.54 -6.60
N VAL A 138 -5.31 4.40 -6.26
CA VAL A 138 -5.58 5.76 -5.75
C VAL A 138 -6.33 6.60 -6.79
N LEU A 139 -5.93 6.53 -8.06
CA LEU A 139 -6.60 7.26 -9.14
C LEU A 139 -8.04 6.77 -9.31
N ALA A 140 -8.26 5.45 -9.33
CA ALA A 140 -9.60 4.87 -9.43
C ALA A 140 -10.50 5.25 -8.24
N ALA A 141 -9.99 5.21 -7.01
CA ALA A 141 -10.72 5.68 -5.84
C ALA A 141 -11.03 7.18 -5.92
N SER A 142 -10.11 7.99 -6.44
CA SER A 142 -10.33 9.43 -6.63
C SER A 142 -11.42 9.70 -7.67
N MET A 143 -11.48 8.89 -8.75
CA MET A 143 -12.58 8.95 -9.72
C MET A 143 -13.92 8.58 -9.07
N ALA A 144 -13.97 7.52 -8.26
CA ALA A 144 -15.17 7.16 -7.50
C ALA A 144 -15.64 8.33 -6.62
N ARG A 145 -14.73 9.04 -5.95
CA ARG A 145 -15.07 10.24 -5.18
C ARG A 145 -15.69 11.34 -6.05
N THR A 146 -15.12 11.62 -7.22
CA THR A 146 -15.67 12.62 -8.15
C THR A 146 -17.04 12.20 -8.68
N GLU A 147 -17.23 10.92 -8.96
CA GLU A 147 -18.49 10.33 -9.41
C GLU A 147 -19.57 10.46 -8.32
N LEU A 148 -19.27 10.16 -7.05
CA LEU A 148 -20.19 10.38 -5.92
C LEU A 148 -20.62 11.84 -5.83
N ILE A 149 -19.66 12.78 -5.85
CA ILE A 149 -19.95 14.22 -5.80
C ILE A 149 -20.84 14.66 -6.97
N ALA A 150 -20.67 14.03 -8.13
CA ALA A 150 -21.45 14.31 -9.33
C ALA A 150 -22.77 13.51 -9.42
N GLY A 151 -23.12 12.70 -8.41
CA GLY A 151 -24.30 11.84 -8.42
C GLY A 151 -24.27 10.74 -9.49
N ARG A 152 -23.08 10.22 -9.82
CA ARG A 152 -22.88 9.16 -10.82
C ARG A 152 -22.56 7.82 -10.15
N PRO A 153 -22.89 6.69 -10.80
CA PRO A 153 -22.55 5.37 -10.27
C PRO A 153 -21.03 5.14 -10.22
N ILE A 154 -20.55 4.64 -9.09
CA ILE A 154 -19.11 4.39 -8.84
C ILE A 154 -18.64 2.97 -9.09
N GLY A 155 -19.55 2.04 -9.42
CA GLY A 155 -19.26 0.61 -9.55
C GLY A 155 -18.01 0.30 -10.41
N PRO A 156 -17.85 0.89 -11.60
CA PRO A 156 -16.64 0.68 -12.43
C PRO A 156 -15.35 1.12 -11.73
N SER A 157 -15.36 2.28 -11.06
CA SER A 157 -14.21 2.83 -10.34
C SER A 157 -13.86 2.01 -9.10
N ALA A 158 -14.87 1.53 -8.36
CA ALA A 158 -14.68 0.63 -7.23
C ALA A 158 -14.10 -0.73 -7.68
N LEU A 159 -14.61 -1.31 -8.77
CA LEU A 159 -14.08 -2.56 -9.34
C LEU A 159 -12.63 -2.40 -9.82
N ALA A 160 -12.33 -1.30 -10.53
CA ALA A 160 -10.97 -0.99 -10.96
C ALA A 160 -10.01 -0.88 -9.77
N THR A 161 -10.47 -0.25 -8.68
CA THR A 161 -9.72 -0.14 -7.42
C THR A 161 -9.37 -1.52 -6.86
N GLN A 162 -10.35 -2.43 -6.73
CA GLN A 162 -10.10 -3.80 -6.27
C GLN A 162 -9.11 -4.55 -7.17
N ARG A 163 -9.24 -4.39 -8.49
CA ARG A 163 -8.34 -5.04 -9.47
C ARG A 163 -6.91 -4.58 -9.28
N PHE A 164 -6.67 -3.28 -9.17
CA PHE A 164 -5.32 -2.74 -9.00
C PHE A 164 -4.67 -3.14 -7.68
N ILE A 165 -5.44 -3.24 -6.58
CA ILE A 165 -4.94 -3.76 -5.30
C ILE A 165 -4.54 -5.24 -5.44
N THR A 166 -5.35 -6.02 -6.16
CA THR A 166 -5.05 -7.45 -6.41
C THR A 166 -3.82 -7.61 -7.29
N ASP A 167 -3.68 -6.81 -8.36
CA ASP A 167 -2.49 -6.77 -9.21
C ASP A 167 -1.23 -6.41 -8.38
N ALA A 168 -1.33 -5.46 -7.45
CA ALA A 168 -0.21 -5.08 -6.58
C ALA A 168 0.21 -6.25 -5.67
N ALA A 169 -0.74 -6.94 -5.05
CA ALA A 169 -0.48 -8.10 -4.21
C ALA A 169 0.21 -9.23 -4.99
N GLU A 170 -0.26 -9.52 -6.21
CA GLU A 170 0.33 -10.54 -7.07
C GLU A 170 1.77 -10.20 -7.49
N LEU A 171 2.06 -8.93 -7.77
CA LEU A 171 3.41 -8.48 -8.08
C LEU A 171 4.36 -8.65 -6.88
N LEU A 172 3.88 -8.39 -5.66
CA LEU A 172 4.67 -8.60 -4.43
C LEU A 172 4.89 -10.08 -4.13
N ARG A 173 3.87 -10.92 -4.35
CA ARG A 173 4.00 -12.38 -4.22
C ARG A 173 5.08 -12.92 -5.16
N ARG A 174 5.05 -12.53 -6.43
CA ARG A 174 6.09 -12.89 -7.41
C ARG A 174 7.48 -12.37 -7.02
N ALA A 175 7.55 -11.18 -6.42
CA ALA A 175 8.80 -10.64 -5.91
C ALA A 175 9.36 -11.49 -4.75
N GLN A 176 8.50 -12.03 -3.87
CA GLN A 176 8.94 -12.96 -2.82
C GLN A 176 9.38 -14.31 -3.39
N ASP A 177 8.68 -14.83 -4.40
CA ASP A 177 9.04 -16.10 -5.06
C ASP A 177 10.45 -16.03 -5.66
N ASN A 178 10.89 -14.87 -6.14
CA ASN A 178 12.25 -14.66 -6.67
C ASN A 178 13.36 -14.68 -5.59
N LEU A 179 13.01 -14.50 -4.32
CA LEU A 179 13.96 -14.39 -3.20
C LEU A 179 13.96 -15.64 -2.30
N SER A 180 13.10 -16.60 -2.61
CA SER A 180 12.96 -17.90 -1.93
C SER A 180 13.88 -18.94 -2.56
#